data_AF-A0A9E6DJL8-F1
#
_entry.id   AF-A0A9E6DJL8-F1
#
_cell.length_a   1.000
_cell.length_b   1.000
_cell.length_c   1.000
_cell.angle_alpha   90.00
_cell.angle_beta   90.00
_cell.angle_gamma   90.00
#
_symmetry.space_group_name_H-M   'P 1'
#
loop_
_entity.id
_entity.type
_entity.pdbx_description
1 polymer ?
#
loop_
_entity_poly.entity_id
_entity_poly.type
_entity_poly.pdbx_seq_one_letter_code
_entity_poly.pdbx_strand_id
1 'polypeptide(L)'
;MDSPKPPRPIDSVYLDPLDVLWLGVTRQLGITVNRSHEVFAHWDGKDTLFITEPEHMDPDDCLGQMLFHEICHALVGGKAMYQKVDWGLENVDLRDLVYEQATNRLQAALTDCHGLRRFFGTTTEVRDYYDALPLDPLLQGDDPAISLARAAYDRAREGPWANAIESGLRRTRALADAITDLSPPNSLWRKLDTVHATGFIQTNDDSLHCRDCAWFYQTASGRGRCRRTVQSEHRKAQKTTSRALGCVYWETKLSDDSCGSCGACCRAAFDMVQVRAKDIVVKKHPELVHDRSGFRHIPRPNGRCLALSGDGTEGTPANGTGDSAGPYRCRIYADRPRSCGDFAVAGEACLQARRRVRVSP
;
A
#
# COMPACT_ATOMS: atom_id res chain seq x y z
N MET A 1 -34.37 -50.15 33.40
CA MET A 1 -34.34 -48.94 32.56
C MET A 1 -33.61 -47.88 33.36
N ASP A 2 -32.36 -47.60 33.03
CA ASP A 2 -31.62 -46.54 33.70
C ASP A 2 -32.26 -45.20 33.36
N SER A 3 -32.62 -44.45 34.40
CA SER A 3 -33.11 -43.08 34.23
C SER A 3 -32.00 -42.23 33.61
N PRO A 4 -32.30 -41.40 32.59
CA PRO A 4 -31.28 -40.57 31.96
C PRO A 4 -30.63 -39.68 33.01
N LYS A 5 -29.31 -39.76 33.10
CA LYS A 5 -28.50 -38.95 34.02
C LYS A 5 -28.72 -37.47 33.65
N PRO A 6 -29.02 -36.59 34.61
CA PRO A 6 -29.19 -35.18 34.30
C PRO A 6 -27.91 -34.63 33.65
N PRO A 7 -28.03 -33.77 32.61
CA PRO A 7 -26.87 -33.22 31.93
C PRO A 7 -26.04 -32.38 32.91
N ARG A 8 -24.72 -32.52 32.81
CA ARG A 8 -23.77 -31.69 33.56
C ARG A 8 -23.98 -30.22 33.19
N PRO A 9 -23.91 -29.27 34.15
CA PRO A 9 -23.84 -27.84 33.84
C PRO A 9 -22.65 -27.53 32.91
N ILE A 10 -22.86 -26.65 31.93
CA ILE A 10 -21.82 -26.16 31.02
C ILE A 10 -21.42 -24.75 31.47
N ASP A 11 -20.25 -24.64 32.09
CA ASP A 11 -19.74 -23.36 32.63
C ASP A 11 -18.81 -22.63 31.64
N SER A 12 -18.32 -23.33 30.61
CA SER A 12 -17.41 -22.81 29.60
C SER A 12 -17.72 -23.40 28.24
N VAL A 13 -17.65 -22.57 27.19
CA VAL A 13 -17.83 -22.96 25.79
C VAL A 13 -16.52 -22.67 25.04
N TYR A 14 -16.10 -23.59 24.19
CA TYR A 14 -14.98 -23.36 23.28
C TYR A 14 -15.46 -22.47 22.13
N LEU A 15 -14.64 -21.49 21.77
CA LEU A 15 -14.86 -20.61 20.63
C LEU A 15 -13.60 -20.62 19.77
N ASP A 16 -13.77 -20.54 18.45
CA ASP A 16 -12.62 -20.41 17.55
C ASP A 16 -11.86 -19.10 17.85
N PRO A 17 -10.54 -19.13 18.08
CA PRO A 17 -9.77 -17.93 18.40
C PRO A 17 -9.80 -16.84 17.32
N LEU A 18 -9.89 -17.22 16.04
CA LEU A 18 -9.97 -16.29 14.92
C LEU A 18 -11.35 -15.61 14.89
N ASP A 19 -12.41 -16.36 15.18
CA ASP A 19 -13.78 -15.83 15.27
C ASP A 19 -13.88 -14.82 16.42
N VAL A 20 -13.38 -15.18 17.61
CA VAL A 20 -13.36 -14.28 18.78
C VAL A 20 -12.64 -12.98 18.46
N LEU A 21 -11.52 -13.07 17.73
CA LEU A 21 -10.73 -11.92 17.32
C LEU A 21 -11.51 -11.01 16.37
N TRP A 22 -12.05 -11.55 15.26
CA TRP A 22 -12.70 -10.72 14.24
C TRP A 22 -14.08 -10.22 14.67
N LEU A 23 -14.84 -10.97 15.47
CA LEU A 23 -16.03 -10.46 16.16
C LEU A 23 -15.69 -9.33 17.15
N GLY A 24 -14.51 -9.38 17.75
CA GLY A 24 -13.99 -8.29 18.58
C GLY A 24 -13.63 -7.05 17.76
N VAL A 25 -13.06 -7.24 16.56
CA VAL A 25 -12.75 -6.15 15.62
C VAL A 25 -14.03 -5.47 15.14
N THR A 26 -15.03 -6.22 14.65
CA THR A 26 -16.31 -5.65 14.19
C THR A 26 -17.01 -4.88 15.30
N ARG A 27 -17.03 -5.39 16.53
CA ARG A 27 -17.61 -4.68 17.68
C ARG A 27 -16.91 -3.35 17.97
N GLN A 28 -15.58 -3.26 17.82
CA GLN A 28 -14.85 -1.99 17.97
C GLN A 28 -15.20 -0.99 16.85
N LEU A 29 -15.59 -1.48 15.69
CA LEU A 29 -16.05 -0.68 14.55
C LEU A 29 -17.54 -0.31 14.64
N GLY A 30 -18.25 -0.76 15.68
CA GLY A 30 -19.70 -0.54 15.84
C GLY A 30 -20.56 -1.44 14.96
N ILE A 31 -20.01 -2.55 14.46
CA ILE A 31 -20.71 -3.54 13.63
C ILE A 31 -21.14 -4.72 14.51
N THR A 32 -22.44 -4.98 14.54
CA THR A 32 -23.04 -6.19 15.10
C THR A 32 -23.03 -7.28 14.05
N VAL A 33 -22.63 -8.50 14.42
CA VAL A 33 -22.60 -9.64 13.50
C VAL A 33 -23.65 -10.65 13.91
N ASN A 34 -24.54 -11.00 12.97
CA ASN A 34 -25.51 -12.08 13.12
C ASN A 34 -25.19 -13.21 12.14
N ARG A 35 -25.40 -14.46 12.56
CA ARG A 35 -25.31 -15.63 11.68
C ARG A 35 -26.66 -15.84 11.00
N SER A 36 -26.66 -16.20 9.72
CA SER A 36 -27.89 -16.41 8.94
C SER A 36 -27.75 -17.62 8.02
N HIS A 37 -28.84 -18.33 7.75
CA HIS A 37 -28.91 -19.36 6.71
C HIS A 37 -29.52 -18.83 5.40
N GLU A 38 -29.99 -17.57 5.39
CA GLU A 38 -30.72 -16.98 4.26
C GLU A 38 -29.82 -16.23 3.27
N VAL A 39 -28.64 -15.78 3.72
CA VAL A 39 -27.75 -14.90 2.96
C VAL A 39 -26.29 -15.30 3.15
N PHE A 40 -25.48 -15.14 2.10
CA PHE A 40 -24.05 -15.40 2.17
C PHE A 40 -23.32 -14.34 3.02
N ALA A 41 -23.52 -13.07 2.63
CA ALA A 41 -23.20 -11.88 3.41
C ALA A 41 -24.26 -10.82 3.11
N HIS A 42 -24.68 -10.04 4.11
CA HIS A 42 -25.64 -8.97 3.93
C HIS A 42 -25.45 -7.86 4.97
N TRP A 43 -25.40 -6.61 4.52
CA TRP A 43 -25.35 -5.43 5.38
C TRP A 43 -26.69 -4.71 5.39
N ASP A 44 -27.23 -4.43 6.58
CA ASP A 44 -28.56 -3.83 6.74
C ASP A 44 -28.64 -2.32 6.44
N GLY A 45 -27.50 -1.68 6.13
CA GLY A 45 -27.43 -0.23 5.93
C GLY A 45 -27.31 0.58 7.21
N LYS A 46 -27.10 -0.05 8.37
CA LYS A 46 -27.11 0.64 9.66
C LYS A 46 -26.00 0.20 10.60
N ASP A 47 -26.10 -1.00 11.16
CA ASP A 47 -25.22 -1.49 12.21
C ASP A 47 -25.05 -3.01 12.23
N THR A 48 -25.80 -3.76 11.40
CA THR A 48 -25.83 -5.22 11.46
C THR A 48 -25.36 -5.84 10.15
N LEU A 49 -24.34 -6.69 10.28
CA LEU A 49 -23.81 -7.54 9.23
C LEU A 49 -24.28 -8.98 9.47
N PHE A 50 -24.98 -9.55 8.50
CA PHE A 50 -25.35 -10.96 8.48
C PHE A 50 -24.32 -11.73 7.67
N ILE A 51 -23.79 -12.82 8.23
CA ILE A 51 -22.86 -13.72 7.52
C ILE A 51 -23.38 -15.14 7.64
N THR A 52 -23.27 -15.89 6.55
CA THR A 52 -23.76 -17.27 6.45
C THR A 52 -23.23 -18.18 7.56
N GLU A 53 -24.04 -19.13 8.02
CA GLU A 53 -23.64 -20.17 8.98
C GLU A 53 -22.51 -21.09 8.43
N PRO A 54 -21.66 -21.67 9.30
CA PRO A 54 -20.50 -22.46 8.85
C PRO A 54 -20.83 -23.62 7.90
N GLU A 55 -22.02 -24.20 8.02
CA GLU A 55 -22.50 -25.33 7.19
C GLU A 55 -22.71 -24.94 5.72
N HIS A 56 -22.75 -23.64 5.43
CA HIS A 56 -22.97 -23.05 4.11
C HIS A 56 -21.74 -22.29 3.58
N MET A 57 -20.62 -22.33 4.31
CA MET A 57 -19.34 -21.77 3.87
C MET A 57 -18.58 -22.76 2.99
N ASP A 58 -17.76 -22.25 2.07
CA ASP A 58 -16.86 -23.11 1.32
C ASP A 58 -15.79 -23.72 2.27
N PRO A 59 -15.22 -24.90 1.95
CA PRO A 59 -14.29 -25.58 2.85
C PRO A 59 -13.01 -24.79 3.20
N ASP A 60 -12.68 -23.76 2.43
CA ASP A 60 -11.55 -22.85 2.64
C ASP A 60 -11.98 -21.42 3.01
N ASP A 61 -13.24 -21.25 3.44
CA ASP A 61 -13.72 -20.05 4.11
C ASP A 61 -13.60 -20.16 5.63
N CYS A 62 -13.49 -19.00 6.28
CA CYS A 62 -13.74 -18.86 7.70
C CYS A 62 -14.44 -17.54 8.00
N LEU A 63 -15.07 -17.43 9.17
CA LEU A 63 -15.74 -16.20 9.58
C LEU A 63 -14.78 -15.00 9.60
N GLY A 64 -13.53 -15.19 10.00
CA GLY A 64 -12.52 -14.14 9.95
C GLY A 64 -12.28 -13.58 8.54
N GLN A 65 -12.23 -14.44 7.52
CA GLN A 65 -12.11 -14.03 6.11
C GLN A 65 -13.31 -13.18 5.69
N MET A 66 -14.52 -13.68 5.95
CA MET A 66 -15.76 -13.01 5.60
C MET A 66 -15.89 -11.63 6.26
N LEU A 67 -15.64 -11.56 7.58
CA LEU A 67 -15.74 -10.30 8.31
C LEU A 67 -14.70 -9.27 7.81
N PHE A 68 -13.48 -9.71 7.49
CA PHE A 68 -12.47 -8.80 6.98
C PHE A 68 -12.80 -8.27 5.59
N HIS A 69 -13.37 -9.11 4.72
CA HIS A 69 -13.84 -8.73 3.39
C HIS A 69 -14.94 -7.66 3.47
N GLU A 70 -15.94 -7.88 4.32
CA GLU A 70 -17.04 -6.92 4.52
C GLU A 70 -16.58 -5.59 5.12
N ILE A 71 -15.58 -5.62 6.01
CA ILE A 71 -14.91 -4.40 6.49
C ILE A 71 -14.25 -3.66 5.32
N CYS A 72 -13.65 -4.39 4.37
CA CYS A 72 -13.06 -3.80 3.18
C CYS A 72 -14.12 -3.19 2.26
N HIS A 73 -15.30 -3.81 2.09
CA HIS A 73 -16.42 -3.21 1.37
C HIS A 73 -16.84 -1.87 1.96
N ALA A 74 -17.05 -1.83 3.27
CA ALA A 74 -17.43 -0.61 3.98
C ALA A 74 -16.37 0.49 3.80
N LEU A 75 -15.09 0.11 3.83
CA LEU A 75 -13.97 1.01 3.56
C LEU A 75 -13.88 1.42 2.11
N VAL A 76 -14.29 0.63 1.12
CA VAL A 76 -14.31 1.04 -0.29
C VAL A 76 -15.45 2.01 -0.53
N GLY A 77 -16.67 1.64 -0.15
CA GLY A 77 -17.87 2.46 -0.31
C GLY A 77 -17.85 3.77 0.49
N GLY A 78 -17.21 3.76 1.66
CA GLY A 78 -17.10 4.94 2.52
C GLY A 78 -18.41 5.40 3.12
N LYS A 79 -18.40 6.60 3.71
CA LYS A 79 -19.53 7.11 4.49
C LYS A 79 -20.86 7.16 3.71
N ALA A 80 -20.79 7.43 2.40
CA ALA A 80 -21.98 7.51 1.55
C ALA A 80 -22.67 6.16 1.33
N MET A 81 -21.91 5.07 1.38
CA MET A 81 -22.40 3.72 1.15
C MET A 81 -22.65 2.95 2.44
N TYR A 82 -22.02 3.35 3.55
CA TYR A 82 -22.23 2.74 4.86
C TYR A 82 -23.70 2.73 5.30
N GLN A 83 -24.48 3.74 4.89
CA GLN A 83 -25.91 3.86 5.23
C GLN A 83 -26.85 3.17 4.24
N LYS A 84 -26.30 2.40 3.28
CA LYS A 84 -27.07 1.70 2.26
C LYS A 84 -26.99 0.21 2.50
N VAL A 85 -28.09 -0.48 2.26
CA VAL A 85 -28.14 -1.95 2.24
C VAL A 85 -27.05 -2.48 1.30
N ASP A 86 -26.33 -3.51 1.73
CA ASP A 86 -25.24 -4.16 1.00
C ASP A 86 -24.20 -3.19 0.45
N TRP A 87 -23.89 -2.15 1.22
CA TRP A 87 -22.95 -1.10 0.85
C TRP A 87 -23.34 -0.38 -0.45
N GLY A 88 -24.64 -0.40 -0.79
CA GLY A 88 -25.17 0.14 -2.03
C GLY A 88 -24.76 -0.63 -3.29
N LEU A 89 -24.46 -1.92 -3.15
CA LEU A 89 -24.19 -2.87 -4.22
C LEU A 89 -25.40 -3.78 -4.41
N GLU A 90 -25.77 -4.02 -5.66
CA GLU A 90 -26.88 -4.93 -6.03
C GLU A 90 -26.35 -6.21 -6.72
N ASN A 91 -25.06 -6.24 -7.06
CA ASN A 91 -24.35 -7.30 -7.77
C ASN A 91 -24.92 -7.60 -9.17
N VAL A 92 -25.40 -6.57 -9.85
CA VAL A 92 -26.07 -6.70 -11.17
C VAL A 92 -25.35 -6.00 -12.31
N ASP A 93 -24.43 -5.08 -12.02
CA ASP A 93 -23.80 -4.24 -13.05
C ASP A 93 -22.27 -4.16 -12.96
N LEU A 94 -21.68 -3.48 -13.96
CA LEU A 94 -20.24 -3.26 -14.03
C LEU A 94 -19.70 -2.37 -12.91
N ARG A 95 -20.54 -1.50 -12.32
CA ARG A 95 -20.13 -0.67 -11.20
C ARG A 95 -19.87 -1.57 -9.99
N ASP A 96 -20.76 -2.50 -9.72
CA ASP A 96 -20.63 -3.39 -8.56
C ASP A 96 -19.39 -4.28 -8.69
N LEU A 97 -19.10 -4.77 -9.90
CA LEU A 97 -17.85 -5.49 -10.19
C LEU A 97 -16.60 -4.64 -9.87
N VAL A 98 -16.58 -3.35 -10.20
CA VAL A 98 -15.45 -2.46 -9.91
C VAL A 98 -15.28 -2.25 -8.39
N TYR A 99 -16.37 -2.20 -7.63
CA TYR A 99 -16.32 -2.09 -6.17
C TYR A 99 -15.81 -3.37 -5.52
N GLU A 100 -16.23 -4.53 -6.02
CA GLU A 100 -15.72 -5.83 -5.61
C GLU A 100 -14.21 -5.96 -5.88
N GLN A 101 -13.79 -5.62 -7.09
CA GLN A 101 -12.38 -5.57 -7.48
C GLN A 101 -11.54 -4.60 -6.63
N ALA A 102 -12.12 -3.47 -6.21
CA ALA A 102 -11.47 -2.51 -5.32
C ALA A 102 -11.34 -3.05 -3.90
N THR A 103 -12.36 -3.78 -3.43
CA THR A 103 -12.37 -4.46 -2.12
C THR A 103 -11.26 -5.50 -2.06
N ASN A 104 -11.12 -6.30 -3.12
CA ASN A 104 -10.05 -7.27 -3.27
C ASN A 104 -8.64 -6.66 -3.28
N ARG A 105 -8.45 -5.54 -4.00
CA ARG A 105 -7.18 -4.79 -3.97
C ARG A 105 -6.87 -4.26 -2.57
N LEU A 106 -7.86 -3.72 -1.87
CA LEU A 106 -7.70 -3.21 -0.51
C LEU A 106 -7.33 -4.33 0.48
N GLN A 107 -8.07 -5.44 0.42
CA GLN A 107 -7.85 -6.64 1.24
C GLN A 107 -6.42 -7.15 1.10
N ALA A 108 -5.95 -7.30 -0.14
CA ALA A 108 -4.56 -7.68 -0.42
C ALA A 108 -3.57 -6.65 0.17
N ALA A 109 -3.77 -5.35 -0.09
CA ALA A 109 -2.83 -4.32 0.34
C ALA A 109 -2.70 -4.20 1.86
N LEU A 110 -3.78 -4.41 2.60
CA LEU A 110 -3.78 -4.39 4.07
C LEU A 110 -3.13 -5.65 4.65
N THR A 111 -3.37 -6.82 4.05
CA THR A 111 -2.87 -8.11 4.54
C THR A 111 -1.42 -8.39 4.15
N ASP A 112 -0.93 -7.79 3.07
CA ASP A 112 0.47 -7.88 2.64
C ASP A 112 1.45 -7.48 3.75
N CYS A 113 1.10 -6.48 4.56
CA CYS A 113 1.97 -6.00 5.65
C CYS A 113 2.18 -7.04 6.77
N HIS A 114 1.28 -8.02 6.85
CA HIS A 114 1.26 -9.06 7.86
C HIS A 114 1.55 -10.45 7.27
N GLY A 115 1.80 -10.53 5.96
CA GLY A 115 2.02 -11.79 5.25
C GLY A 115 0.79 -12.70 5.25
N LEU A 116 -0.40 -12.09 5.25
CA LEU A 116 -1.68 -12.78 5.33
C LEU A 116 -2.46 -12.73 4.01
N ARG A 117 -1.83 -12.31 2.91
CA ARG A 117 -2.50 -12.10 1.62
C ARG A 117 -3.17 -13.36 1.10
N ARG A 118 -2.45 -14.49 1.15
CA ARG A 118 -2.99 -15.80 0.75
C ARG A 118 -3.95 -16.39 1.78
N PHE A 119 -3.76 -16.08 3.06
CA PHE A 119 -4.66 -16.52 4.15
C PHE A 119 -6.04 -15.86 4.02
N PHE A 120 -6.06 -14.55 3.77
CA PHE A 120 -7.27 -13.78 3.50
C PHE A 120 -7.58 -13.70 2.01
N GLY A 121 -7.13 -14.66 1.19
CA GLY A 121 -7.53 -14.68 -0.22
C GLY A 121 -9.03 -14.91 -0.35
N THR A 122 -9.65 -14.35 -1.40
CA THR A 122 -11.02 -14.75 -1.75
C THR A 122 -11.06 -16.20 -2.18
N THR A 123 -12.23 -16.81 -2.04
CA THR A 123 -12.51 -18.23 -2.34
C THR A 123 -13.51 -18.39 -3.49
N THR A 124 -14.23 -17.32 -3.84
CA THR A 124 -15.31 -17.30 -4.83
C THR A 124 -14.84 -17.01 -6.27
N GLU A 125 -15.78 -16.76 -7.20
CA GLU A 125 -15.54 -16.50 -8.63
C GLU A 125 -14.55 -15.37 -8.92
N VAL A 126 -14.31 -14.46 -7.98
CA VAL A 126 -13.33 -13.37 -8.11
C VAL A 126 -11.89 -13.79 -7.74
N ARG A 127 -11.68 -15.07 -7.39
CA ARG A 127 -10.37 -15.65 -7.06
C ARG A 127 -9.33 -15.38 -8.12
N ASP A 128 -9.67 -15.58 -9.39
CA ASP A 128 -8.75 -15.40 -10.51
C ASP A 128 -8.24 -13.95 -10.57
N TYR A 129 -9.12 -12.98 -10.30
CA TYR A 129 -8.72 -11.58 -10.21
C TYR A 129 -7.82 -11.33 -9.01
N TYR A 130 -8.14 -11.88 -7.83
CA TYR A 130 -7.34 -11.69 -6.61
C TYR A 130 -5.93 -12.28 -6.74
N ASP A 131 -5.82 -13.50 -7.29
CA ASP A 131 -4.54 -14.17 -7.52
C ASP A 131 -3.70 -13.49 -8.61
N ALA A 132 -4.34 -12.84 -9.58
CA ALA A 132 -3.67 -12.06 -10.63
C ALA A 132 -3.19 -10.68 -10.14
N LEU A 133 -3.52 -10.25 -8.92
CA LEU A 133 -3.10 -8.95 -8.41
C LEU A 133 -1.57 -8.86 -8.35
N PRO A 134 -0.99 -7.72 -8.76
CA PRO A 134 0.45 -7.49 -8.66
C PRO A 134 0.90 -7.47 -7.19
N LEU A 135 2.19 -7.65 -6.95
CA LEU A 135 2.77 -7.62 -5.60
C LEU A 135 2.40 -6.36 -4.81
N ASP A 136 2.26 -5.21 -5.49
CA ASP A 136 1.63 -4.01 -4.94
C ASP A 136 0.22 -3.83 -5.53
N PRO A 137 -0.85 -4.23 -4.81
CA PRO A 137 -2.22 -4.16 -5.30
C PRO A 137 -2.69 -2.73 -5.60
N LEU A 138 -1.99 -1.72 -5.07
CA LEU A 138 -2.32 -0.31 -5.22
C LEU A 138 -1.41 0.40 -6.23
N LEU A 139 -0.56 -0.33 -6.96
CA LEU A 139 0.26 0.24 -8.03
C LEU A 139 -0.63 0.90 -9.10
N GLN A 140 -0.13 1.94 -9.77
CA GLN A 140 -0.90 2.61 -10.83
C GLN A 140 -1.08 1.67 -12.02
N GLY A 141 -2.26 1.70 -12.62
CA GLY A 141 -2.59 0.96 -13.82
C GLY A 141 -3.92 1.47 -14.39
N ASP A 142 -4.42 0.76 -15.39
CA ASP A 142 -5.66 1.11 -16.11
C ASP A 142 -6.92 0.57 -15.44
N ASP A 143 -6.77 -0.24 -14.39
CA ASP A 143 -7.89 -0.80 -13.64
C ASP A 143 -8.61 0.29 -12.82
N PRO A 144 -9.91 0.55 -13.09
CA PRO A 144 -10.67 1.58 -12.37
C PRO A 144 -10.76 1.33 -10.86
N ALA A 145 -10.67 0.08 -10.40
CA ALA A 145 -10.72 -0.31 -9.00
C ALA A 145 -9.57 0.28 -8.16
N ILE A 146 -8.42 0.57 -8.79
CA ILE A 146 -7.23 1.10 -8.11
C ILE A 146 -7.54 2.43 -7.40
N SER A 147 -8.33 3.29 -8.03
CA SER A 147 -8.67 4.61 -7.47
C SER A 147 -9.46 4.49 -6.17
N LEU A 148 -10.47 3.62 -6.15
CA LEU A 148 -11.31 3.34 -4.99
C LEU A 148 -10.52 2.65 -3.88
N ALA A 149 -9.74 1.63 -4.23
CA ALA A 149 -8.92 0.87 -3.28
C ALA A 149 -7.90 1.77 -2.56
N ARG A 150 -7.29 2.73 -3.27
CA ARG A 150 -6.36 3.69 -2.66
C ARG A 150 -7.05 4.62 -1.66
N ALA A 151 -8.17 5.20 -2.06
CA ALA A 151 -8.95 6.05 -1.15
C ALA A 151 -9.40 5.26 0.09
N ALA A 152 -9.74 3.98 -0.08
CA ALA A 152 -10.07 3.07 1.00
C ALA A 152 -8.88 2.72 1.89
N TYR A 153 -7.70 2.54 1.30
CA TYR A 153 -6.46 2.28 2.03
C TYR A 153 -6.07 3.46 2.92
N ASP A 154 -6.21 4.69 2.43
CA ASP A 154 -5.99 5.89 3.24
C ASP A 154 -6.99 5.93 4.42
N ARG A 155 -8.28 5.69 4.17
CA ARG A 155 -9.32 5.59 5.21
C ARG A 155 -9.05 4.47 6.22
N ALA A 156 -8.56 3.32 5.79
CA ALA A 156 -8.25 2.20 6.67
C ALA A 156 -7.12 2.53 7.65
N ARG A 157 -6.24 3.48 7.30
CA ARG A 157 -5.06 3.86 8.06
C ARG A 157 -5.25 5.13 8.90
N GLU A 158 -6.35 5.82 8.66
CA GLU A 158 -6.69 7.09 9.30
C GLU A 158 -7.99 6.96 10.09
N GLY A 159 -8.10 7.66 11.22
CA GLY A 159 -9.34 7.68 12.00
C GLY A 159 -9.65 6.39 12.78
N PRO A 160 -10.93 6.10 13.06
CA PRO A 160 -11.31 5.15 14.10
C PRO A 160 -11.10 3.68 13.72
N TRP A 161 -10.93 3.36 12.42
CA TRP A 161 -10.85 1.98 11.93
C TRP A 161 -9.42 1.42 12.05
N ALA A 162 -8.42 2.30 11.97
CA ALA A 162 -7.02 1.94 11.86
C ALA A 162 -6.53 1.02 12.98
N ASN A 163 -6.85 1.35 14.23
CA ASN A 163 -6.38 0.58 15.38
C ASN A 163 -7.03 -0.81 15.44
N ALA A 164 -8.32 -0.91 15.13
CA ALA A 164 -9.05 -2.17 15.18
C ALA A 164 -8.55 -3.13 14.10
N ILE A 165 -8.41 -2.66 12.86
CA ILE A 165 -7.93 -3.45 11.72
C ILE A 165 -6.48 -3.87 11.91
N GLU A 166 -5.59 -2.94 12.26
CA GLU A 166 -4.17 -3.26 12.51
C GLU A 166 -4.01 -4.24 13.67
N SER A 167 -4.80 -4.09 14.74
CA SER A 167 -4.80 -5.06 15.84
C SER A 167 -5.31 -6.43 15.40
N GLY A 168 -6.37 -6.48 14.58
CA GLY A 168 -6.93 -7.71 14.04
C GLY A 168 -5.89 -8.47 13.23
N LEU A 169 -5.36 -7.84 12.18
CA LEU A 169 -4.36 -8.43 11.28
C LEU A 169 -3.11 -8.90 12.03
N ARG A 170 -2.55 -8.06 12.92
CA ARG A 170 -1.37 -8.43 13.71
C ARG A 170 -1.62 -9.64 14.61
N ARG A 171 -2.80 -9.73 15.22
CA ARG A 171 -3.16 -10.86 16.09
C ARG A 171 -3.47 -12.12 15.28
N THR A 172 -4.07 -12.00 14.10
CA THR A 172 -4.22 -13.13 13.16
C THR A 172 -2.85 -13.66 12.75
N ARG A 173 -1.88 -12.79 12.44
CA ARG A 173 -0.52 -13.23 12.16
C ARG A 173 0.11 -13.98 13.34
N ALA A 174 -0.04 -13.45 14.55
CA ALA A 174 0.48 -14.11 15.76
C ALA A 174 -0.17 -15.48 16.01
N LEU A 175 -1.47 -15.63 15.76
CA LEU A 175 -2.14 -16.93 15.80
C LEU A 175 -1.54 -17.88 14.77
N ALA A 176 -1.40 -17.42 13.52
CA ALA A 176 -0.86 -18.22 12.44
C ALA A 176 0.56 -18.69 12.76
N ASP A 177 1.45 -17.80 13.17
CA ASP A 177 2.84 -18.13 13.57
C ASP A 177 2.89 -19.21 14.67
N ALA A 178 1.92 -19.25 15.58
CA ALA A 178 1.87 -20.23 16.66
C ALA A 178 1.44 -21.64 16.21
N ILE A 179 0.71 -21.75 15.10
CA ILE A 179 0.08 -23.02 14.67
C ILE A 179 0.49 -23.47 13.27
N THR A 180 1.18 -22.64 12.47
CA THR A 180 1.56 -22.98 11.09
C THR A 180 2.29 -24.31 11.04
N ASP A 181 3.31 -24.53 11.88
CA ASP A 181 4.10 -25.77 11.85
C ASP A 181 3.34 -27.00 12.33
N LEU A 182 2.28 -26.81 13.11
CA LEU A 182 1.39 -27.87 13.61
C LEU A 182 0.23 -28.17 12.64
N SER A 183 -0.02 -27.27 11.70
CA SER A 183 -1.18 -27.35 10.81
C SER A 183 -0.94 -28.34 9.66
N PRO A 184 -1.97 -29.08 9.20
CA PRO A 184 -1.88 -29.92 8.01
C PRO A 184 -1.42 -29.13 6.77
N PRO A 185 -0.73 -29.76 5.80
CA PRO A 185 -0.23 -29.07 4.60
C PRO A 185 -1.29 -28.34 3.78
N ASN A 186 -2.54 -28.82 3.80
CA ASN A 186 -3.68 -28.24 3.09
C ASN A 186 -4.46 -27.21 3.92
N SER A 187 -4.04 -26.88 5.14
CA SER A 187 -4.72 -25.90 5.99
C SER A 187 -4.48 -24.46 5.52
N LEU A 188 -5.49 -23.59 5.68
CA LEU A 188 -5.34 -22.14 5.51
C LEU A 188 -4.16 -21.58 6.34
N TRP A 189 -3.89 -22.13 7.53
CA TRP A 189 -2.78 -21.70 8.39
C TRP A 189 -1.39 -21.99 7.81
N ARG A 190 -1.29 -22.71 6.67
CA ARG A 190 -0.06 -22.87 5.87
C ARG A 190 0.05 -21.83 4.75
N LYS A 191 -0.98 -21.04 4.47
CA LYS A 191 -1.04 -20.04 3.39
C LYS A 191 -0.52 -18.68 3.84
N LEU A 192 0.71 -18.65 4.36
CA LEU A 192 1.35 -17.43 4.84
C LEU A 192 2.48 -16.98 3.93
N ASP A 193 2.57 -15.67 3.71
CA ASP A 193 3.70 -15.05 3.05
C ASP A 193 4.80 -14.72 4.06
N THR A 194 6.05 -14.82 3.60
CA THR A 194 7.21 -14.41 4.38
C THR A 194 7.23 -12.89 4.43
N VAL A 195 7.28 -12.34 5.64
CA VAL A 195 7.29 -10.89 5.87
C VAL A 195 8.73 -10.44 6.11
N HIS A 196 9.16 -9.45 5.33
CA HIS A 196 10.42 -8.75 5.56
C HIS A 196 10.36 -7.95 6.87
N ALA A 197 11.50 -7.76 7.54
CA ALA A 197 11.59 -7.07 8.84
C ALA A 197 11.00 -5.63 8.88
N THR A 198 10.75 -5.02 7.72
CA THR A 198 10.08 -3.72 7.59
C THR A 198 8.55 -3.80 7.62
N GLY A 199 7.96 -4.98 7.71
CA GLY A 199 6.51 -5.21 7.63
C GLY A 199 5.96 -5.18 6.20
N PHE A 200 6.75 -5.57 5.20
CA PHE A 200 6.31 -5.75 3.81
C PHE A 200 6.55 -7.20 3.41
N ILE A 201 5.85 -7.73 2.40
CA ILE A 201 6.16 -9.07 1.87
C ILE A 201 7.62 -9.11 1.41
N GLN A 202 8.33 -10.17 1.81
CA GLN A 202 9.69 -10.45 1.38
C GLN A 202 9.67 -11.00 -0.05
N THR A 203 10.64 -10.60 -0.88
CA THR A 203 10.83 -11.25 -2.18
C THR A 203 11.28 -12.71 -2.01
N ASN A 204 10.92 -13.56 -2.97
CA ASN A 204 11.44 -14.92 -3.09
C ASN A 204 12.75 -14.98 -3.90
N ASP A 205 13.20 -13.84 -4.45
CA ASP A 205 14.47 -13.75 -5.16
C ASP A 205 15.63 -13.50 -4.20
N ASP A 206 16.35 -14.57 -3.89
CA ASP A 206 17.49 -14.56 -2.96
C ASP A 206 18.67 -13.70 -3.45
N SER A 207 18.66 -13.21 -4.70
CA SER A 207 19.66 -12.27 -5.20
C SER A 207 19.39 -10.83 -4.74
N LEU A 208 18.14 -10.48 -4.45
CA LEU A 208 17.74 -9.12 -4.09
C LEU A 208 17.96 -8.88 -2.60
N HIS A 209 18.88 -7.99 -2.27
CA HIS A 209 19.21 -7.66 -0.87
C HIS A 209 18.91 -6.20 -0.56
N CYS A 210 18.57 -5.91 0.70
CA CYS A 210 18.31 -4.56 1.17
C CYS A 210 19.49 -3.61 0.92
N ARG A 211 20.76 -4.04 1.05
CA ARG A 211 21.93 -3.17 0.77
C ARG A 211 21.95 -2.59 -0.65
N ASP A 212 21.35 -3.31 -1.60
CA ASP A 212 21.31 -3.00 -3.02
C ASP A 212 20.01 -2.27 -3.41
N CYS A 213 19.12 -2.06 -2.43
CA CYS A 213 17.85 -1.37 -2.61
C CYS A 213 17.99 0.16 -2.52
N ALA A 214 17.33 0.89 -3.41
CA ALA A 214 17.26 2.35 -3.41
C ALA A 214 16.69 2.92 -2.09
N TRP A 215 15.79 2.18 -1.44
CA TRP A 215 15.14 2.58 -0.19
C TRP A 215 16.01 2.41 1.05
N PHE A 216 17.07 1.62 0.96
CA PHE A 216 17.93 1.34 2.10
C PHE A 216 18.93 2.47 2.35
N TYR A 217 19.16 2.76 3.63
CA TYR A 217 20.24 3.64 4.04
C TYR A 217 20.80 3.25 5.39
N GLN A 218 22.06 3.64 5.61
CA GLN A 218 22.70 3.54 6.90
C GLN A 218 22.67 4.91 7.59
N THR A 219 22.27 4.89 8.85
CA THR A 219 22.40 6.05 9.75
C THR A 219 23.86 6.28 10.11
N ALA A 220 24.19 7.46 10.65
CA ALA A 220 25.55 7.77 11.14
C ALA A 220 26.07 6.75 12.17
N SER A 221 25.18 6.08 12.91
CA SER A 221 25.53 5.01 13.84
C SER A 221 25.68 3.63 13.18
N GLY A 222 25.76 3.55 11.84
CA GLY A 222 25.90 2.30 11.07
C GLY A 222 24.64 1.43 10.97
N ARG A 223 23.51 1.82 11.58
CA ARG A 223 22.27 1.01 11.59
C ARG A 223 21.50 1.20 10.28
N GLY A 224 21.09 0.09 9.67
CA GLY A 224 20.28 0.04 8.45
C GLY A 224 18.81 0.39 8.69
N ARG A 225 18.22 1.12 7.75
CA ARG A 225 16.81 1.54 7.77
C ARG A 225 16.24 1.59 6.35
N CYS A 226 14.92 1.49 6.25
CA CYS A 226 14.19 1.53 4.98
C CYS A 226 13.33 2.79 4.85
N ARG A 227 13.69 3.72 3.96
CA ARG A 227 12.94 4.97 3.73
C ARG A 227 11.52 4.73 3.25
N ARG A 228 11.23 3.58 2.60
CA ARG A 228 9.89 3.25 2.11
C ARG A 228 8.83 3.13 3.22
N THR A 229 9.29 2.93 4.46
CA THR A 229 8.41 2.82 5.64
C THR A 229 8.09 4.17 6.29
N VAL A 230 8.69 5.27 5.81
CA VAL A 230 8.34 6.62 6.29
C VAL A 230 6.98 7.00 5.70
N GLN A 231 5.98 7.05 6.58
CA GLN A 231 4.59 7.37 6.24
C GLN A 231 4.21 8.82 6.56
N SER A 232 4.94 9.47 7.48
CA SER A 232 4.77 10.87 7.82
C SER A 232 6.09 11.44 8.33
N GLU A 233 6.24 12.77 8.32
CA GLU A 233 7.45 13.47 8.74
C GLU A 233 7.88 13.15 10.19
N HIS A 234 6.95 12.67 11.02
CA HIS A 234 7.18 12.34 12.42
C HIS A 234 7.52 10.87 12.69
N ARG A 235 7.31 9.97 11.72
CA ARG A 235 7.62 8.53 11.88
C ARG A 235 9.03 8.21 11.38
N LYS A 236 9.83 7.60 12.25
CA LYS A 236 11.16 7.09 11.88
C LYS A 236 11.02 5.89 10.95
N ALA A 237 11.87 5.83 9.92
CA ALA A 237 12.02 4.65 9.08
C ALA A 237 12.26 3.39 9.93
N GLN A 238 11.57 2.29 9.59
CA GLN A 238 11.76 0.98 10.20
C GLN A 238 13.19 0.48 10.02
N LYS A 239 13.64 -0.31 11.00
CA LYS A 239 14.97 -0.91 11.00
C LYS A 239 15.00 -2.09 10.03
N THR A 240 16.13 -2.28 9.37
CA THR A 240 16.46 -3.51 8.63
C THR A 240 17.97 -3.72 8.65
N THR A 241 18.47 -4.80 8.06
CA THR A 241 19.89 -5.08 7.94
C THR A 241 20.32 -5.04 6.47
N SER A 242 21.60 -4.79 6.21
CA SER A 242 22.16 -4.81 4.85
C SER A 242 22.08 -6.19 4.21
N ARG A 243 22.04 -7.26 5.02
CA ARG A 243 21.97 -8.66 4.56
C ARG A 243 20.55 -9.20 4.43
N ALA A 244 19.54 -8.46 4.90
CA ALA A 244 18.15 -8.88 4.71
C ALA A 244 17.83 -8.96 3.22
N LEU A 245 17.05 -9.96 2.84
CA LEU A 245 16.48 -10.04 1.49
C LEU A 245 15.60 -8.82 1.21
N GLY A 246 15.37 -8.54 -0.06
CA GLY A 246 14.49 -7.47 -0.50
C GLY A 246 13.04 -7.71 -0.08
N CYS A 247 12.24 -6.65 -0.14
CA CYS A 247 10.79 -6.76 -0.05
C CYS A 247 10.16 -6.55 -1.42
N VAL A 248 8.83 -6.65 -1.52
CA VAL A 248 8.07 -6.38 -2.75
C VAL A 248 8.28 -4.98 -3.34
N TYR A 249 8.74 -4.03 -2.52
CA TYR A 249 9.12 -2.67 -2.94
C TYR A 249 10.62 -2.50 -3.19
N TRP A 250 11.36 -3.61 -3.31
CA TRP A 250 12.76 -3.56 -3.67
C TRP A 250 12.91 -2.89 -5.04
N GLU A 251 13.83 -1.95 -5.12
CA GLU A 251 14.15 -1.26 -6.35
C GLU A 251 15.67 -1.12 -6.41
N THR A 252 16.26 -1.34 -7.57
CA THR A 252 17.70 -1.17 -7.78
C THR A 252 18.15 0.22 -7.33
N LYS A 253 19.27 0.27 -6.61
CA LYS A 253 19.87 1.53 -6.17
C LYS A 253 20.06 2.50 -7.33
N LEU A 254 19.54 3.70 -7.17
CA LEU A 254 19.53 4.71 -8.23
C LEU A 254 20.94 5.29 -8.45
N SER A 255 21.26 5.54 -9.70
CA SER A 255 22.44 6.28 -10.18
C SER A 255 22.03 7.58 -10.86
N ASP A 256 23.00 8.43 -11.21
CA ASP A 256 22.73 9.66 -11.97
C ASP A 256 22.00 9.36 -13.30
N ASP A 257 22.26 8.20 -13.91
CA ASP A 257 21.56 7.77 -15.13
C ASP A 257 20.08 7.48 -14.90
N SER A 258 19.68 7.08 -13.68
CA SER A 258 18.27 6.86 -13.31
C SER A 258 17.43 8.14 -13.38
N CYS A 259 18.06 9.33 -13.34
CA CYS A 259 17.37 10.59 -13.58
C CYS A 259 16.89 10.70 -15.04
N GLY A 260 17.61 10.09 -15.98
CA GLY A 260 17.30 10.14 -17.42
C GLY A 260 15.95 9.57 -17.79
N SER A 261 15.56 8.47 -17.15
CA SER A 261 14.29 7.83 -17.40
C SER A 261 13.14 8.48 -16.62
N CYS A 262 13.35 8.82 -15.34
CA CYS A 262 12.22 9.28 -14.51
C CYS A 262 11.94 10.77 -14.58
N GLY A 263 12.97 11.62 -14.61
CA GLY A 263 12.85 13.07 -14.46
C GLY A 263 12.09 13.53 -13.19
N ALA A 264 11.80 12.65 -12.22
CA ALA A 264 10.75 12.84 -11.22
C ALA A 264 10.79 14.22 -10.51
N CYS A 265 11.95 14.57 -9.95
CA CYS A 265 12.14 15.83 -9.22
C CYS A 265 12.04 17.06 -10.11
N CYS A 266 12.37 16.97 -11.39
CA CYS A 266 12.46 18.10 -12.31
C CYS A 266 11.25 18.24 -13.23
N ARG A 267 10.52 17.15 -13.48
CA ARG A 267 9.43 17.07 -14.46
C ARG A 267 8.06 17.32 -13.85
N ALA A 268 7.79 16.81 -12.65
CA ALA A 268 6.41 16.73 -12.18
C ALA A 268 6.22 16.71 -10.65
N ALA A 269 7.24 16.45 -9.84
CA ALA A 269 7.03 16.27 -8.39
C ALA A 269 6.82 17.58 -7.59
N PHE A 270 7.18 18.72 -8.16
CA PHE A 270 7.16 20.03 -7.49
C PHE A 270 6.83 21.14 -8.47
N ASP A 271 6.05 22.12 -8.00
CA ASP A 271 5.58 23.27 -8.80
C ASP A 271 6.57 24.44 -8.82
N MET A 272 7.53 24.47 -7.89
CA MET A 272 8.53 25.52 -7.84
C MET A 272 9.83 25.08 -7.17
N VAL A 273 10.92 25.75 -7.54
CA VAL A 273 12.21 25.65 -6.86
C VAL A 273 12.58 27.03 -6.36
N GLN A 274 12.59 27.21 -5.05
CA GLN A 274 13.03 28.47 -4.45
C GLN A 274 14.53 28.65 -4.66
N VAL A 275 14.93 29.87 -5.04
CA VAL A 275 16.31 30.27 -5.27
C VAL A 275 16.68 31.37 -4.28
N ARG A 276 17.84 31.24 -3.65
CA ARG A 276 18.38 32.26 -2.75
C ARG A 276 19.18 33.27 -3.58
N ALA A 277 19.23 34.52 -3.14
CA ALA A 277 20.00 35.57 -3.83
C ALA A 277 21.48 35.23 -4.06
N LYS A 278 22.05 34.35 -3.21
CA LYS A 278 23.44 33.88 -3.27
C LYS A 278 23.67 32.59 -4.05
N ASP A 279 22.62 31.94 -4.55
CA ASP A 279 22.79 30.71 -5.33
C ASP A 279 23.49 31.03 -6.66
N ILE A 280 24.43 30.17 -7.07
CA ILE A 280 25.25 30.39 -8.28
C ILE A 280 24.40 30.55 -9.55
N VAL A 281 23.23 29.90 -9.60
CA VAL A 281 22.26 30.01 -10.69
C VAL A 281 21.82 31.46 -10.93
N VAL A 282 21.69 32.28 -9.89
CA VAL A 282 21.30 33.70 -10.02
C VAL A 282 22.33 34.48 -10.82
N LYS A 283 23.61 34.14 -10.67
CA LYS A 283 24.71 34.81 -11.35
C LYS A 283 24.94 34.27 -12.75
N LYS A 284 24.89 32.93 -12.91
CA LYS A 284 25.29 32.26 -14.17
C LYS A 284 24.14 32.03 -15.14
N HIS A 285 22.92 31.88 -14.64
CA HIS A 285 21.73 31.58 -15.43
C HIS A 285 20.56 32.50 -15.01
N PRO A 286 20.74 33.84 -15.00
CA PRO A 286 19.70 34.78 -14.58
C PRO A 286 18.42 34.66 -15.41
N GLU A 287 18.51 34.22 -16.66
CA GLU A 287 17.38 33.97 -17.56
C GLU A 287 16.44 32.85 -17.10
N LEU A 288 16.90 31.97 -16.20
CA LEU A 288 16.09 30.90 -15.62
C LEU A 288 15.43 31.31 -14.29
N VAL A 289 15.74 32.49 -13.75
CA VAL A 289 15.30 32.93 -12.42
C VAL A 289 14.25 34.02 -12.53
N HIS A 290 13.09 33.79 -11.92
CA HIS A 290 11.97 34.71 -11.91
C HIS A 290 11.71 35.24 -10.51
N ASP A 291 11.41 36.53 -10.40
CA ASP A 291 10.93 37.17 -9.18
C ASP A 291 9.39 37.09 -9.12
N ARG A 292 8.84 36.58 -8.02
CA ARG A 292 7.40 36.59 -7.74
C ARG A 292 7.16 36.92 -6.27
N SER A 293 6.38 37.96 -6.00
CA SER A 293 5.96 38.34 -4.63
C SER A 293 7.11 38.40 -3.61
N GLY A 294 8.26 38.94 -4.01
CA GLY A 294 9.41 39.15 -3.11
C GLY A 294 10.34 37.94 -2.92
N PHE A 295 10.14 36.83 -3.65
CA PHE A 295 11.11 35.72 -3.68
C PHE A 295 11.51 35.33 -5.11
N ARG A 296 12.74 34.80 -5.23
CA ARG A 296 13.29 34.25 -6.48
C ARG A 296 13.00 32.78 -6.59
N HIS A 297 12.67 32.32 -7.78
CA HIS A 297 12.43 30.91 -8.07
C HIS A 297 12.78 30.56 -9.51
N ILE A 298 13.02 29.28 -9.78
CA ILE A 298 13.00 28.74 -11.15
C ILE A 298 11.57 28.27 -11.41
N PRO A 299 10.84 28.88 -12.38
CA PRO A 299 9.47 28.50 -12.65
C PRO A 299 9.39 27.12 -13.28
N ARG A 300 8.23 26.49 -13.10
CA ARG A 300 7.94 25.16 -13.64
C ARG A 300 6.58 25.14 -14.33
N PRO A 301 6.46 25.76 -15.52
CA PRO A 301 5.21 25.71 -16.27
C PRO A 301 4.81 24.24 -16.50
N ASN A 302 3.55 23.92 -16.19
CA ASN A 302 3.01 22.56 -16.26
C ASN A 302 3.81 21.52 -15.44
N GLY A 303 4.41 21.94 -14.32
CA GLY A 303 5.21 21.09 -13.43
C GLY A 303 6.65 20.84 -13.89
N ARG A 304 7.00 21.28 -15.10
CA ARG A 304 8.29 21.01 -15.73
C ARG A 304 9.29 22.15 -15.53
N CYS A 305 10.44 21.85 -14.96
CA CYS A 305 11.53 22.81 -14.76
C CYS A 305 12.05 23.38 -16.07
N LEU A 306 12.19 24.72 -16.17
CA LEU A 306 12.78 25.35 -17.36
C LEU A 306 14.21 24.89 -17.66
N ALA A 307 14.96 24.45 -16.65
CA ALA A 307 16.31 23.92 -16.85
C ALA A 307 16.33 22.46 -17.36
N LEU A 308 15.18 21.79 -17.46
CA LEU A 308 15.09 20.38 -17.85
C LEU A 308 15.02 20.23 -19.37
N SER A 309 16.00 19.53 -19.95
CA SER A 309 15.96 19.05 -21.33
C SER A 309 15.52 17.59 -21.40
N GLY A 310 15.08 17.14 -22.58
CA GLY A 310 14.68 15.76 -22.85
C GLY A 310 13.23 15.43 -22.46
N ASP A 311 12.66 14.40 -23.05
CA ASP A 311 11.30 13.92 -22.80
C ASP A 311 11.28 12.56 -22.06
N GLY A 312 12.45 12.00 -21.77
CA GLY A 312 12.61 10.71 -21.11
C GLY A 312 12.67 9.52 -22.07
N THR A 313 12.62 9.76 -23.39
CA THR A 313 12.83 8.71 -24.39
C THR A 313 14.30 8.27 -24.41
N GLU A 314 14.53 7.01 -24.72
CA GLU A 314 15.89 6.50 -24.95
C GLU A 314 16.39 6.98 -26.31
N GLY A 315 17.49 7.72 -26.33
CA GLY A 315 18.10 8.23 -27.55
C GLY A 315 18.97 9.46 -27.32
N THR A 316 20.02 9.61 -28.12
CA THR A 316 20.83 10.83 -28.17
C THR A 316 19.99 11.91 -28.84
N PRO A 317 19.84 13.12 -28.27
CA PRO A 317 19.13 14.20 -28.95
C PRO A 317 19.73 14.42 -30.33
N ALA A 318 18.90 14.28 -31.36
CA ALA A 318 19.31 14.58 -32.72
C ALA A 318 19.58 16.08 -32.81
N ASN A 319 20.85 16.46 -32.89
CA ASN A 319 21.34 17.80 -33.20
C ASN A 319 20.83 18.93 -32.28
N GLY A 320 21.47 19.08 -31.10
CA GLY A 320 21.82 20.38 -30.47
C GLY A 320 20.74 21.44 -30.23
N THR A 321 19.49 21.19 -30.59
CA THR A 321 18.39 22.15 -30.59
C THR A 321 17.45 21.80 -29.45
N GLY A 322 17.77 22.33 -28.27
CA GLY A 322 16.84 22.76 -27.22
C GLY A 322 15.85 21.76 -26.60
N ASP A 323 15.05 21.05 -27.38
CA ASP A 323 13.78 20.47 -26.93
C ASP A 323 13.38 19.11 -27.54
N SER A 324 14.22 18.47 -28.36
CA SER A 324 13.72 17.38 -29.21
C SER A 324 14.32 16.02 -28.84
N ALA A 325 13.54 15.20 -28.13
CA ALA A 325 13.78 13.79 -27.78
C ALA A 325 15.06 13.47 -26.97
N GLY A 326 14.94 12.56 -25.99
CA GLY A 326 16.07 11.99 -25.26
C GLY A 326 15.90 12.03 -23.73
N PRO A 327 16.88 11.49 -22.98
CA PRO A 327 16.77 11.32 -21.55
C PRO A 327 16.70 12.67 -20.82
N TYR A 328 15.96 12.70 -19.72
CA TYR A 328 15.88 13.86 -18.85
C TYR A 328 17.26 14.26 -18.33
N ARG A 329 17.64 15.52 -18.55
CA ARG A 329 18.91 16.09 -18.06
C ARG A 329 18.71 17.53 -17.59
N CYS A 330 19.30 17.86 -16.45
CA CYS A 330 19.34 19.25 -16.00
C CYS A 330 20.48 19.98 -16.74
N ARG A 331 20.13 20.97 -17.57
CA ARG A 331 21.11 21.76 -18.35
C ARG A 331 22.09 22.54 -17.46
N ILE A 332 21.73 22.78 -16.21
CA ILE A 332 22.52 23.53 -15.22
C ILE A 332 22.94 22.66 -14.03
N TYR A 333 23.12 21.34 -14.19
CA TYR A 333 23.33 20.42 -13.06
C TYR A 333 24.43 20.86 -12.08
N ALA A 334 25.56 21.37 -12.59
CA ALA A 334 26.67 21.87 -11.78
C ALA A 334 26.38 23.20 -11.07
N ASP A 335 25.46 24.01 -11.62
CA ASP A 335 25.11 25.34 -11.12
C ASP A 335 23.73 25.35 -10.42
N ARG A 336 23.18 24.18 -10.09
CA ARG A 336 21.84 24.06 -9.49
C ARG A 336 21.76 24.82 -8.16
N PRO A 337 20.61 25.44 -7.83
CA PRO A 337 20.41 26.09 -6.54
C PRO A 337 20.51 25.08 -5.40
N ARG A 338 20.81 25.54 -4.19
CA ARG A 338 20.95 24.65 -3.02
C ARG A 338 19.72 23.76 -2.79
N SER A 339 18.52 24.32 -2.98
CA SER A 339 17.26 23.58 -2.90
C SER A 339 17.20 22.37 -3.84
N CYS A 340 17.78 22.45 -5.04
CA CYS A 340 17.96 21.31 -5.95
C CYS A 340 19.15 20.42 -5.54
N GLY A 341 20.20 21.01 -4.96
CA GLY A 341 21.36 20.30 -4.39
C GLY A 341 20.99 19.27 -3.34
N ASP A 342 19.96 19.57 -2.54
CA ASP A 342 19.44 18.70 -1.49
C ASP A 342 18.71 17.44 -2.05
N PHE A 343 18.45 17.39 -3.37
CA PHE A 343 17.92 16.21 -4.09
C PHE A 343 19.03 15.32 -4.63
N ALA A 344 19.96 14.91 -3.77
CA ALA A 344 20.93 13.87 -4.15
C ALA A 344 20.19 12.62 -4.67
N VAL A 345 20.75 11.98 -5.69
CA VAL A 345 20.21 10.72 -6.23
C VAL A 345 20.11 9.68 -5.13
N ALA A 346 19.00 8.93 -5.10
CA ALA A 346 18.63 8.01 -4.02
C ALA A 346 18.52 8.65 -2.61
N GLY A 347 18.59 9.98 -2.52
CA GLY A 347 18.29 10.73 -1.32
C GLY A 347 16.79 10.68 -0.99
N GLU A 348 16.44 11.11 0.21
CA GLU A 348 15.05 11.10 0.67
C GLU A 348 14.13 11.92 -0.24
N ALA A 349 14.52 13.14 -0.59
CA ALA A 349 13.73 14.00 -1.45
C ALA A 349 13.58 13.45 -2.89
N CYS A 350 14.60 12.75 -3.40
CA CYS A 350 14.55 12.06 -4.69
C CYS A 350 13.51 10.93 -4.68
N LEU A 351 13.57 10.07 -3.66
CA LEU A 351 12.66 8.94 -3.53
C LEU A 351 11.21 9.38 -3.23
N GLN A 352 11.03 10.43 -2.42
CA GLN A 352 9.71 11.05 -2.21
C GLN A 352 9.15 11.62 -3.52
N ALA A 353 9.98 12.31 -4.32
CA ALA A 353 9.57 12.82 -5.62
C ALA A 353 9.14 11.68 -6.54
N ARG A 354 9.92 10.59 -6.63
CA ARG A 354 9.59 9.40 -7.42
C ARG A 354 8.28 8.74 -6.96
N ARG A 355 8.01 8.69 -5.65
CA ARG A 355 6.72 8.25 -5.09
C ARG A 355 5.56 9.17 -5.48
N ARG A 356 5.74 10.49 -5.38
CA ARG A 356 4.72 11.48 -5.76
C ARG A 356 4.31 11.35 -7.22
N VAL A 357 5.29 11.09 -8.10
CA VAL A 357 5.04 10.88 -9.54
C VAL A 357 4.85 9.41 -9.91
N ARG A 358 4.77 8.52 -8.91
CA ARG A 358 4.50 7.08 -9.03
C ARG A 358 5.45 6.31 -9.96
N VAL A 359 6.73 6.72 -10.03
CA VAL A 359 7.79 5.99 -10.76
C VAL A 359 8.53 5.01 -9.85
N SER A 360 8.48 5.25 -8.53
CA SER A 360 8.91 4.28 -7.52
C SER A 360 7.73 3.91 -6.62
N PRO A 361 7.74 2.67 -6.06
CA PRO A 361 6.68 2.20 -5.18
C PRO A 361 6.53 2.97 -3.88
#